data_AF-V5FSZ1-F1
#
_entry.id   AF-V5FSZ1-F1
#
_cell.length_a   1.000
_cell.length_b   1.000
_cell.length_c   1.000
_cell.angle_alpha   90.00
_cell.angle_beta   90.00
_cell.angle_gamma   90.00
#
_symmetry.space_group_name_H-M   'P 1'
#
loop_
_entity.id
_entity.type
_entity.pdbx_description
1 polymer ?
#
loop_
_entity_poly.entity_id
_entity_poly.type
_entity_poly.pdbx_seq_one_letter_code
_entity_poly.pdbx_strand_id
1 'polypeptide(L)'
;ALYPLSNTLNKLKNSGYQLYKNEDRITHLLYMDDLKVIAQSDSALEQQLQTIREFSSAINMEFGLDKCARANIVKGKIQNKENVEGDPPEDIKNLEPGETYKYLGIEENPEICNTIMKERIIKEYLRRTRMILKTQLTAKNKMQAINTLAIPVIEYSFGILNWTMEELDRLDRKTRKLLTINGILHPRADINRIYVSRRDGGRGMKQIVSTYNRTIISLAKYIKKNKEDRFVRQILRHEGQNTTRKTVIKQA
;
A
#
# COMPACT_ATOMS: atom_id res chain seq x y z
N ALA A 1 1.68 -7.72 -22.39
CA ALA A 1 0.48 -8.38 -22.93
C ALA A 1 -0.83 -7.76 -22.45
N LEU A 2 -0.94 -7.25 -21.20
CA LEU A 2 -2.22 -6.81 -20.62
C LEU A 2 -2.62 -5.35 -20.88
N TYR A 3 -1.75 -4.54 -21.49
CA TYR A 3 -2.09 -3.15 -21.84
C TYR A 3 -3.32 -3.02 -22.76
N PRO A 4 -3.49 -3.84 -23.81
CA PRO A 4 -4.72 -3.86 -24.60
C PRO A 4 -5.98 -4.18 -23.78
N LEU A 5 -5.91 -5.07 -22.79
CA LEU A 5 -7.04 -5.36 -21.90
C LEU A 5 -7.48 -4.09 -21.15
N SER A 6 -6.52 -3.31 -20.66
CA SER A 6 -6.82 -2.03 -20.00
C SER A 6 -7.59 -1.08 -20.92
N ASN A 7 -7.20 -1.00 -22.20
CA ASN A 7 -7.89 -0.18 -23.19
C ASN A 7 -9.30 -0.70 -23.48
N THR A 8 -9.51 -2.02 -23.56
CA THR A 8 -10.83 -2.61 -23.78
C THR A 8 -11.75 -2.33 -22.60
N LEU A 9 -11.27 -2.54 -21.37
CA LEU A 9 -12.02 -2.26 -20.14
C LEU A 9 -12.39 -0.78 -20.02
N ASN A 10 -11.49 0.14 -20.38
CA ASN A 10 -11.78 1.58 -20.36
C ASN A 10 -12.83 2.02 -21.40
N LYS A 11 -13.01 1.24 -22.48
CA LYS A 11 -13.99 1.54 -23.56
C LYS A 11 -15.38 0.95 -23.29
N LEU A 12 -15.52 0.03 -22.34
CA LEU A 12 -16.81 -0.57 -22.00
C LEU A 12 -17.78 0.51 -21.49
N LYS A 13 -18.89 0.70 -22.22
CA LYS A 13 -19.96 1.62 -21.82
C LYS A 13 -20.55 1.16 -20.47
N ASN A 14 -20.87 2.12 -19.61
CA ASN A 14 -21.50 1.85 -18.30
C ASN A 14 -20.69 0.97 -17.33
N SER A 15 -19.40 0.78 -17.59
CA SER A 15 -18.47 0.11 -16.68
C SER A 15 -17.73 1.09 -15.77
N GLY A 16 -17.18 0.58 -14.66
CA GLY A 16 -16.43 1.38 -13.71
C GLY A 16 -17.27 2.13 -12.68
N TYR A 17 -16.57 2.80 -11.77
CA TYR A 17 -17.13 3.63 -10.72
C TYR A 17 -16.68 5.07 -10.85
N GLN A 18 -17.62 6.00 -10.81
CA GLN A 18 -17.37 7.44 -10.82
C GLN A 18 -17.31 7.98 -9.38
N LEU A 19 -16.15 8.48 -8.96
CA LEU A 19 -15.99 9.10 -7.64
C LEU A 19 -16.64 10.48 -7.55
N TYR A 20 -16.49 11.31 -8.60
CA TYR A 20 -16.99 12.68 -8.64
C TYR A 20 -17.74 12.96 -9.94
N LYS A 21 -18.77 13.82 -9.87
CA LYS A 21 -19.46 14.31 -11.07
C LYS A 21 -18.44 14.95 -12.02
N ASN A 22 -18.55 14.59 -13.31
CA ASN A 22 -17.70 15.04 -14.42
C ASN A 22 -16.26 14.53 -14.41
N GLU A 23 -15.97 13.40 -13.78
CA GLU A 23 -14.67 12.73 -13.88
C GLU A 23 -14.73 11.36 -14.57
N ASP A 24 -13.57 10.92 -15.05
CA ASP A 24 -13.39 9.61 -15.65
C ASP A 24 -13.75 8.49 -14.67
N ARG A 25 -14.44 7.46 -15.17
CA ARG A 25 -14.78 6.28 -14.36
C ARG A 25 -13.54 5.44 -14.09
N ILE A 26 -13.35 5.02 -12.85
CA ILE A 26 -12.35 4.00 -12.51
C ILE A 26 -12.94 2.63 -12.83
N THR A 27 -12.40 1.97 -13.85
CA THR A 27 -12.84 0.63 -14.27
C THR A 27 -12.02 -0.48 -13.62
N HIS A 28 -10.71 -0.28 -13.48
CA HIS A 28 -9.80 -1.26 -12.92
C HIS A 28 -8.49 -0.63 -12.43
N LEU A 29 -7.77 -1.36 -11.59
CA LEU A 29 -6.35 -1.16 -11.28
C LEU A 29 -5.59 -2.40 -11.76
N LEU A 30 -4.53 -2.19 -12.51
CA LEU A 30 -3.70 -3.27 -13.05
C LEU A 30 -2.26 -3.07 -12.61
N TYR A 31 -1.69 -4.09 -11.97
CA TYR A 31 -0.28 -4.13 -11.61
C TYR A 31 0.30 -5.51 -11.96
N MET A 32 1.13 -5.56 -13.00
CA MET A 32 1.63 -6.83 -13.55
C MET A 32 0.46 -7.79 -13.89
N ASP A 33 0.35 -8.90 -13.19
CA ASP A 33 -0.69 -9.93 -13.27
C ASP A 33 -1.88 -9.67 -12.33
N ASP A 34 -1.71 -8.84 -11.29
CA ASP A 34 -2.78 -8.47 -10.37
C ASP A 34 -3.74 -7.48 -11.03
N LEU A 35 -4.99 -7.92 -11.23
CA LEU A 35 -6.08 -7.10 -11.77
C LEU A 35 -7.19 -6.93 -10.73
N LYS A 36 -7.49 -5.68 -10.36
CA LYS A 36 -8.62 -5.31 -9.51
C LYS A 36 -9.67 -4.58 -10.34
N VAL A 37 -10.83 -5.20 -10.53
CA VAL A 37 -11.94 -4.63 -11.30
C VAL A 37 -12.91 -3.90 -10.38
N ILE A 38 -13.45 -2.78 -10.84
CA ILE A 38 -14.38 -1.94 -10.09
C ILE A 38 -15.61 -1.70 -10.98
N ALA A 39 -16.80 -1.86 -10.40
CA ALA A 39 -18.09 -1.72 -11.07
C ALA A 39 -19.12 -1.02 -10.16
N GLN A 40 -20.12 -0.38 -10.77
CA GLN A 40 -21.27 0.21 -10.05
C GLN A 40 -22.43 -0.76 -9.81
N SER A 41 -22.49 -1.85 -10.58
CA SER A 41 -23.53 -2.87 -10.50
C SER A 41 -22.96 -4.23 -10.88
N ASP A 42 -23.66 -5.30 -10.49
CA ASP A 42 -23.23 -6.67 -10.78
C ASP A 42 -23.27 -6.98 -12.27
N SER A 43 -24.28 -6.47 -12.98
CA SER A 43 -24.35 -6.59 -14.43
C SER A 43 -23.15 -5.94 -15.13
N ALA A 44 -22.69 -4.78 -14.65
CA ALA A 44 -21.49 -4.13 -15.17
C ALA A 44 -20.21 -4.92 -14.83
N LEU A 45 -20.15 -5.50 -13.63
CA LEU A 45 -19.05 -6.37 -13.21
C LEU A 45 -18.96 -7.61 -14.10
N GLU A 46 -20.08 -8.28 -14.36
CA GLU A 46 -20.08 -9.50 -15.18
C GLU A 46 -19.68 -9.19 -16.64
N GLN A 47 -20.12 -8.06 -17.18
CA GLN A 47 -19.66 -7.62 -18.50
C GLN A 47 -18.14 -7.39 -18.55
N GLN A 48 -17.56 -6.81 -17.50
CA GLN A 48 -16.11 -6.64 -17.39
C GLN A 48 -15.41 -8.00 -17.27
N LEU A 49 -15.92 -8.91 -16.45
CA LEU A 49 -15.35 -10.25 -16.27
C LEU A 49 -15.42 -11.07 -17.57
N GLN A 50 -16.52 -11.02 -18.31
CA GLN A 50 -16.65 -11.68 -19.60
C GLN A 50 -15.60 -11.18 -20.60
N THR A 51 -15.41 -9.86 -20.68
CA THR A 51 -14.37 -9.25 -21.52
C THR A 51 -12.97 -9.73 -21.12
N ILE A 52 -12.73 -9.87 -19.82
CA ILE A 52 -11.46 -10.35 -19.28
C ILE A 52 -11.23 -11.82 -19.62
N ARG A 53 -12.26 -12.69 -19.51
CA ARG A 53 -12.18 -14.11 -19.89
C ARG A 53 -11.87 -14.28 -21.37
N GLU A 54 -12.57 -13.57 -22.23
CA GLU A 54 -12.36 -13.61 -23.68
C GLU A 54 -10.93 -13.18 -24.03
N PHE A 55 -10.46 -12.09 -23.42
CA PHE A 55 -9.08 -11.63 -23.62
C PHE A 55 -8.06 -12.64 -23.11
N SER A 56 -8.26 -13.19 -21.91
CA SER A 56 -7.35 -14.17 -21.31
C SER A 56 -7.24 -15.43 -22.16
N SER A 57 -8.38 -15.93 -22.66
CA SER A 57 -8.44 -17.06 -23.60
C SER A 57 -7.69 -16.76 -24.89
N ALA A 58 -7.88 -15.57 -25.47
CA ALA A 58 -7.20 -15.16 -26.70
C ALA A 58 -5.67 -15.09 -26.57
N ILE A 59 -5.15 -14.81 -25.37
CA ILE A 59 -3.70 -14.78 -25.10
C ILE A 59 -3.19 -16.07 -24.45
N ASN A 60 -4.03 -17.09 -24.35
CA ASN A 60 -3.73 -18.38 -23.73
C ASN A 60 -3.20 -18.25 -22.28
N MET A 61 -3.82 -17.37 -21.49
CA MET A 61 -3.55 -17.22 -20.06
C MET A 61 -4.70 -17.83 -19.24
N GLU A 62 -4.34 -18.61 -18.22
CA GLU A 62 -5.29 -19.20 -17.28
C GLU A 62 -5.68 -18.22 -16.16
N PHE A 63 -6.95 -18.26 -15.78
CA PHE A 63 -7.51 -17.41 -14.73
C PHE A 63 -7.44 -18.13 -13.38
N GLY A 64 -6.63 -17.63 -12.45
CA GLY A 64 -6.54 -18.16 -11.08
C GLY A 64 -7.73 -17.75 -10.20
N LEU A 65 -8.94 -18.21 -10.56
CA LEU A 65 -10.20 -17.86 -9.89
C LEU A 65 -10.19 -18.22 -8.40
N ASP A 66 -9.45 -19.27 -8.03
CA ASP A 66 -9.23 -19.72 -6.65
C ASP A 66 -8.58 -18.64 -5.75
N LYS A 67 -7.84 -17.72 -6.35
CA LYS A 67 -7.19 -16.58 -5.66
C LYS A 67 -8.00 -15.30 -5.76
N CYS A 68 -9.04 -15.27 -6.58
CA CYS A 68 -9.90 -14.11 -6.74
C CYS A 68 -10.91 -14.01 -5.59
N ALA A 69 -11.27 -12.78 -5.26
CA ALA A 69 -12.33 -12.51 -4.31
C ALA A 69 -13.19 -11.35 -4.78
N ARG A 70 -14.49 -11.41 -4.48
CA ARG A 70 -15.47 -10.36 -4.78
C ARG A 70 -15.87 -9.64 -3.49
N ALA A 71 -15.92 -8.31 -3.56
CA ALA A 71 -16.41 -7.47 -2.46
C ALA A 71 -17.59 -6.64 -2.94
N ASN A 72 -18.77 -6.84 -2.36
CA ASN A 72 -19.90 -5.94 -2.58
C ASN A 72 -19.94 -4.88 -1.48
N ILE A 73 -19.67 -3.62 -1.83
CA ILE A 73 -19.55 -2.52 -0.87
C ILE A 73 -20.71 -1.55 -1.04
N VAL A 74 -21.56 -1.46 -0.02
CA VAL A 74 -22.70 -0.53 0.00
C VAL A 74 -22.60 0.35 1.25
N LYS A 75 -22.60 1.67 1.04
CA LYS A 75 -22.44 2.67 2.12
C LYS A 75 -21.22 2.41 3.02
N GLY A 76 -20.10 2.00 2.42
CA GLY A 76 -18.82 1.78 3.11
C GLY A 76 -18.73 0.46 3.89
N LYS A 77 -19.70 -0.45 3.76
CA LYS A 77 -19.66 -1.77 4.40
C LYS A 77 -19.77 -2.88 3.37
N ILE A 78 -19.05 -3.98 3.61
CA ILE A 78 -19.29 -5.22 2.87
C ILE A 78 -20.68 -5.71 3.22
N GLN A 79 -21.47 -6.01 2.19
CA GLN A 79 -22.74 -6.68 2.34
C GLN A 79 -22.65 -8.07 1.75
N ASN A 80 -23.10 -9.06 2.51
CA ASN A 80 -23.35 -10.39 1.98
C ASN A 80 -24.47 -10.28 0.95
N LYS A 81 -24.18 -10.74 -0.26
CA LYS A 81 -25.21 -11.10 -1.22
C LYS A 81 -25.23 -12.61 -1.28
N GLU A 82 -26.41 -13.20 -1.16
CA GLU A 82 -26.63 -14.56 -1.65
C GLU A 82 -26.44 -14.53 -3.17
N ASN A 83 -25.80 -15.57 -3.72
CA ASN A 83 -25.62 -15.66 -5.15
C ASN A 83 -27.01 -15.73 -5.81
N VAL A 84 -27.38 -14.72 -6.59
CA VAL A 84 -28.60 -14.65 -7.40
C VAL A 84 -28.24 -15.01 -8.84
N GLU A 85 -29.19 -15.56 -9.58
CA GLU A 85 -29.07 -15.86 -11.01
C GLU A 85 -28.50 -14.64 -11.79
N GLY A 86 -27.36 -14.84 -12.46
CA GLY A 86 -26.61 -13.77 -13.13
C GLY A 86 -25.44 -13.19 -12.31
N ASP A 87 -25.12 -13.77 -11.15
CA ASP A 87 -23.88 -13.48 -10.45
C ASP A 87 -22.63 -13.97 -11.20
N PRO A 88 -21.48 -13.31 -10.99
CA PRO A 88 -20.18 -13.79 -11.43
C PRO A 88 -19.90 -15.22 -10.98
N PRO A 89 -18.97 -15.92 -11.66
CA PRO A 89 -18.90 -17.36 -11.68
C PRO A 89 -18.76 -17.87 -10.25
N GLU A 90 -19.49 -18.95 -9.95
CA GLU A 90 -19.61 -19.55 -8.61
C GLU A 90 -18.24 -19.82 -7.94
N ASP A 91 -17.18 -19.88 -8.74
CA ASP A 91 -15.80 -20.12 -8.32
C ASP A 91 -15.12 -18.92 -7.63
N ILE A 92 -15.65 -17.69 -7.72
CA ILE A 92 -15.05 -16.52 -7.05
C ILE A 92 -15.65 -16.35 -5.66
N LYS A 93 -14.82 -16.47 -4.61
CA LYS A 93 -15.25 -16.30 -3.23
C LYS A 93 -15.78 -14.88 -2.97
N ASN A 94 -16.98 -14.76 -2.41
CA ASN A 94 -17.47 -13.51 -1.83
C ASN A 94 -16.80 -13.25 -0.48
N LEU A 95 -16.24 -12.05 -0.28
CA LEU A 95 -15.69 -11.63 1.00
C LEU A 95 -16.82 -11.37 1.99
N GLU A 96 -16.71 -11.96 3.18
CA GLU A 96 -17.66 -11.72 4.26
C GLU A 96 -17.32 -10.44 5.05
N PRO A 97 -18.31 -9.84 5.75
CA PRO A 97 -18.08 -8.73 6.68
C PRO A 97 -17.01 -9.08 7.71
N GLY A 98 -15.89 -8.37 7.68
CA GLY A 98 -14.77 -8.56 8.60
C GLY A 98 -13.62 -9.42 8.05
N GLU A 99 -13.84 -10.13 6.94
CA GLU A 99 -12.74 -10.70 6.18
C GLU A 99 -11.91 -9.60 5.51
N THR A 100 -10.63 -9.89 5.27
CA THR A 100 -9.72 -8.98 4.58
C THR A 100 -9.13 -9.68 3.37
N TYR A 101 -8.94 -8.91 2.30
CA TYR A 101 -8.28 -9.39 1.09
C TYR A 101 -6.92 -8.70 0.96
N LYS A 102 -5.89 -9.47 0.58
CA LYS A 102 -4.54 -8.93 0.45
C LYS A 102 -4.28 -8.53 -0.99
N TYR A 103 -4.14 -7.22 -1.24
CA TYR A 103 -3.78 -6.65 -2.53
C TYR A 103 -2.45 -5.89 -2.43
N LEU A 104 -1.48 -6.21 -3.30
CA LEU A 104 -0.13 -5.59 -3.30
C LEU A 104 0.55 -5.51 -1.91
N GLY A 105 0.37 -6.55 -1.11
CA GLY A 105 0.95 -6.64 0.24
C GLY A 105 0.15 -5.95 1.34
N ILE A 106 -0.99 -5.35 1.04
CA ILE A 106 -1.83 -4.60 1.96
C ILE A 106 -3.16 -5.31 2.15
N GLU A 107 -3.58 -5.47 3.41
CA GLU A 107 -4.89 -6.02 3.74
C GLU A 107 -5.96 -4.94 3.64
N GLU A 108 -6.91 -5.18 2.74
CA GLU A 108 -8.02 -4.32 2.42
C GLU A 108 -9.34 -4.95 2.93
N ASN A 109 -10.12 -4.14 3.66
CA ASN A 109 -11.59 -4.24 3.79
C ASN A 109 -12.14 -2.98 3.03
N PRO A 110 -13.42 -2.54 3.10
CA PRO A 110 -13.84 -1.26 2.54
C PRO A 110 -12.92 -0.10 2.96
N GLU A 111 -12.26 -0.25 4.10
CA GLU A 111 -11.14 0.58 4.53
C GLU A 111 -9.87 -0.26 4.77
N ILE A 112 -8.71 0.39 4.71
CA ILE A 112 -7.43 -0.21 5.07
C ILE A 112 -7.42 -0.50 6.58
N CYS A 113 -7.16 -1.76 6.95
CA CYS A 113 -7.03 -2.20 8.34
C CYS A 113 -5.73 -1.67 8.99
N ASN A 114 -5.71 -0.37 9.28
CA ASN A 114 -4.53 0.37 9.72
C ASN A 114 -3.82 -0.27 10.91
N THR A 115 -4.55 -0.69 11.94
CA THR A 115 -3.97 -1.28 13.15
C THR A 115 -3.24 -2.59 12.85
N ILE A 116 -3.90 -3.51 12.16
CA ILE A 116 -3.35 -4.84 11.80
C ILE A 116 -2.12 -4.66 10.90
N MET A 117 -2.23 -3.79 9.90
CA MET A 117 -1.13 -3.53 8.96
C MET A 117 0.08 -2.90 9.65
N LYS A 118 -0.13 -1.89 10.51
CA LYS A 118 0.97 -1.29 11.29
C LYS A 118 1.68 -2.33 12.15
N GLU A 119 0.94 -3.19 12.85
CA GLU A 119 1.54 -4.24 13.66
C GLU A 119 2.37 -5.21 12.83
N ARG A 120 1.86 -5.66 11.69
CA ARG A 120 2.56 -6.57 10.77
C ARG A 120 3.86 -5.96 10.27
N ILE A 121 3.81 -4.70 9.86
CA ILE A 121 4.98 -3.94 9.37
C ILE A 121 6.01 -3.74 10.47
N ILE A 122 5.59 -3.35 11.68
CA ILE A 122 6.48 -3.21 12.84
C ILE A 122 7.16 -4.54 13.16
N LYS A 123 6.39 -5.64 13.17
CA LYS A 123 6.92 -6.99 13.42
C LYS A 123 7.97 -7.35 12.37
N GLU A 124 7.70 -7.13 11.09
CA GLU A 124 8.62 -7.44 10.00
C GLU A 124 9.89 -6.58 10.04
N TYR A 125 9.75 -5.28 10.27
CA TYR A 125 10.88 -4.36 10.44
C TYR A 125 11.79 -4.80 11.60
N LEU A 126 11.21 -5.10 12.77
CA LEU A 126 11.97 -5.56 13.93
C LEU A 126 12.61 -6.93 13.69
N ARG A 127 11.91 -7.84 12.98
CA ARG A 127 12.45 -9.14 12.59
C ARG A 127 13.69 -8.98 11.72
N ARG A 128 13.62 -8.19 10.64
CA ARG A 128 14.78 -7.91 9.77
C ARG A 128 15.91 -7.24 10.51
N THR A 129 15.61 -6.24 11.35
CA THR A 129 16.61 -5.57 12.17
C THR A 129 17.34 -6.57 13.07
N ARG A 130 16.63 -7.46 13.78
CA ARG A 130 17.25 -8.50 14.61
C ARG A 130 18.13 -9.46 13.79
N MET A 131 17.66 -9.91 12.62
CA MET A 131 18.44 -10.78 11.75
C MET A 131 19.75 -10.10 11.32
N ILE A 132 19.69 -8.84 10.90
CA ILE A 132 20.88 -8.06 10.53
C ILE A 132 21.85 -7.94 11.71
N LEU A 133 21.34 -7.69 12.92
CA LEU A 133 22.18 -7.53 14.10
C LEU A 133 22.88 -8.83 14.53
N LYS A 134 22.28 -9.99 14.26
CA LYS A 134 22.87 -11.32 14.49
C LYS A 134 23.99 -11.69 13.50
N THR A 135 24.10 -11.00 12.38
CA THR A 135 25.17 -11.26 11.41
C THR A 135 26.55 -10.88 11.96
N GLN A 136 27.61 -11.47 11.38
CA GLN A 136 29.01 -11.10 11.66
C GLN A 136 29.48 -9.87 10.85
N LEU A 137 28.55 -9.06 10.35
CA LEU A 137 28.88 -7.83 9.63
C LEU A 137 29.50 -6.78 10.57
N THR A 138 30.40 -5.97 10.03
CA THR A 138 30.94 -4.81 10.74
C THR A 138 29.83 -3.82 11.09
N ALA A 139 30.04 -2.98 12.12
CA ALA A 139 29.04 -1.98 12.52
C ALA A 139 28.67 -1.03 11.36
N LYS A 140 29.59 -0.74 10.44
CA LYS A 140 29.31 0.04 9.22
C LYS A 140 28.31 -0.70 8.31
N ASN A 141 28.59 -1.96 8.03
CA ASN A 141 27.76 -2.77 7.14
C ASN A 141 26.40 -3.09 7.76
N LYS A 142 26.31 -3.25 9.09
CA LYS A 142 25.02 -3.39 9.81
C LYS A 142 24.13 -2.15 9.65
N MET A 143 24.68 -0.94 9.79
CA MET A 143 23.90 0.29 9.58
C MET A 143 23.42 0.41 8.13
N GLN A 144 24.29 0.10 7.17
CA GLN A 144 23.93 0.09 5.76
C GLN A 144 22.84 -0.96 5.46
N ALA A 145 22.96 -2.17 6.01
CA ALA A 145 21.96 -3.22 5.86
C ALA A 145 20.60 -2.83 6.46
N ILE A 146 20.57 -2.15 7.61
CA ILE A 146 19.32 -1.63 8.19
C ILE A 146 18.68 -0.61 7.23
N ASN A 147 19.47 0.34 6.72
CA ASN A 147 18.97 1.37 5.80
C ASN A 147 18.45 0.79 4.47
N THR A 148 19.04 -0.30 4.00
CA THR A 148 18.72 -0.91 2.69
C THR A 148 17.65 -1.99 2.79
N LEU A 149 17.56 -2.74 3.88
CA LEU A 149 16.71 -3.93 3.97
C LEU A 149 15.57 -3.80 4.99
N ALA A 150 15.75 -3.03 6.06
CA ALA A 150 14.74 -2.87 7.11
C ALA A 150 13.90 -1.60 6.88
N ILE A 151 14.53 -0.44 6.68
CA ILE A 151 13.83 0.84 6.51
C ILE A 151 12.82 0.83 5.34
N PRO A 152 13.09 0.22 4.17
CA PRO A 152 12.11 0.20 3.09
C PRO A 152 10.78 -0.48 3.44
N VAL A 153 10.77 -1.41 4.40
CA VAL A 153 9.56 -2.11 4.87
C VAL A 153 8.56 -1.12 5.48
N ILE A 154 9.06 -0.17 6.27
CA ILE A 154 8.21 0.88 6.87
C ILE A 154 7.97 2.01 5.86
N GLU A 155 8.96 2.33 5.03
CA GLU A 155 8.89 3.43 4.04
C GLU A 155 7.75 3.23 3.05
N TYR A 156 7.53 2.00 2.58
CA TYR A 156 6.41 1.64 1.70
C TYR A 156 5.04 2.03 2.27
N SER A 157 4.90 1.99 3.60
CA SER A 157 3.63 2.21 4.29
C SER A 157 3.34 3.65 4.66
N PHE A 158 4.31 4.55 4.54
CA PHE A 158 4.18 5.92 5.03
C PHE A 158 3.09 6.72 4.31
N GLY A 159 2.93 6.52 3.00
CA GLY A 159 1.90 7.20 2.22
C GLY A 159 0.52 6.50 2.23
N ILE A 160 0.41 5.34 2.86
CA ILE A 160 -0.78 4.48 2.78
C ILE A 160 -1.45 4.32 4.14
N LEU A 161 -0.65 4.20 5.20
CA LEU A 161 -1.13 4.05 6.58
C LEU A 161 -1.02 5.37 7.34
N ASN A 162 -1.96 5.58 8.25
CA ASN A 162 -2.03 6.78 9.08
C ASN A 162 -1.04 6.72 10.26
N TRP A 163 0.25 6.89 10.02
CA TRP A 163 1.27 6.89 11.08
C TRP A 163 1.19 8.15 11.96
N THR A 164 1.35 7.97 13.27
CA THR A 164 1.56 9.09 14.20
C THR A 164 3.04 9.26 14.51
N MET A 165 3.46 10.50 14.82
CA MET A 165 4.85 10.75 15.21
C MET A 165 5.25 9.95 16.47
N GLU A 166 4.32 9.79 17.41
CA GLU A 166 4.55 8.98 18.62
C GLU A 166 4.81 7.50 18.31
N GLU A 167 4.09 6.91 17.35
CA GLU A 167 4.30 5.53 16.92
C GLU A 167 5.69 5.36 16.28
N LEU A 168 6.08 6.31 15.42
CA LEU A 168 7.37 6.30 14.75
C LEU A 168 8.53 6.50 15.74
N ASP A 169 8.37 7.41 16.71
CA ASP A 169 9.34 7.62 17.79
C ASP A 169 9.46 6.38 18.67
N ARG A 170 8.36 5.71 18.99
CA ARG A 170 8.37 4.45 19.75
C ARG A 170 9.13 3.36 18.99
N LEU A 171 8.94 3.27 17.68
CA LEU A 171 9.67 2.33 16.82
C LEU A 171 11.16 2.63 16.77
N ASP A 172 11.52 3.92 16.67
CA ASP A 172 12.90 4.38 16.68
C ASP A 172 13.60 4.08 18.02
N ARG A 173 12.94 4.36 19.16
CA ARG A 173 13.42 3.98 20.51
C ARG A 173 13.64 2.48 20.63
N LYS A 174 12.71 1.66 20.12
CA LYS A 174 12.86 0.19 20.10
C LYS A 174 14.07 -0.23 19.26
N THR A 175 14.30 0.42 18.12
CA THR A 175 15.47 0.15 17.28
C THR A 175 16.76 0.45 18.02
N ARG A 176 16.87 1.63 18.65
CA ARG A 176 18.03 1.99 19.46
C ARG A 176 18.28 1.01 20.60
N LYS A 177 17.22 0.58 21.30
CA LYS A 177 17.32 -0.47 22.34
C LYS A 177 17.90 -1.77 21.77
N LEU A 178 17.47 -2.20 20.58
CA LEU A 178 18.04 -3.38 19.92
C LEU A 178 19.53 -3.20 19.60
N LEU A 179 19.95 -2.02 19.13
CA LEU A 179 21.35 -1.73 18.87
C LEU A 179 22.20 -1.81 20.14
N THR A 180 21.69 -1.28 21.26
CA THR A 180 22.38 -1.34 22.56
C THR A 180 22.52 -2.76 23.08
N ILE A 181 21.44 -3.56 23.04
CA ILE A 181 21.46 -4.96 23.51
C ILE A 181 22.44 -5.81 22.69
N ASN A 182 22.58 -5.55 21.39
CA ASN A 182 23.50 -6.27 20.51
C ASN A 182 24.93 -5.68 20.52
N GLY A 183 25.26 -4.81 21.47
CA GLY A 183 26.61 -4.23 21.63
C GLY A 183 27.05 -3.26 20.53
N ILE A 184 26.14 -2.83 19.65
CA ILE A 184 26.46 -1.90 18.55
C ILE A 184 26.52 -0.45 19.04
N LEU A 185 25.74 -0.13 20.07
CA LEU A 185 25.63 1.19 20.67
C LEU A 185 25.92 1.12 22.17
N HIS A 186 26.75 2.04 22.68
CA HIS A 186 26.94 2.18 24.12
C HIS A 186 25.69 2.79 24.78
N PRO A 187 25.22 2.34 25.95
CA PRO A 187 24.02 2.88 26.61
C PRO A 187 24.03 4.39 26.86
N ARG A 188 25.22 4.98 27.05
CA ARG A 188 25.44 6.43 27.24
C ARG A 188 25.91 7.16 25.97
N ALA A 189 25.88 6.51 24.81
CA ALA A 189 26.26 7.16 23.57
C ALA A 189 25.25 8.26 23.20
N ASP A 190 25.74 9.34 22.60
CA ASP A 190 24.87 10.35 22.01
C ASP A 190 23.97 9.71 20.93
N ILE A 191 22.67 9.95 21.09
CA ILE A 191 21.61 9.44 20.23
C ILE A 191 21.71 10.08 18.84
N ASN A 192 22.01 11.38 18.78
CA ASN A 192 22.01 12.12 17.51
C ASN A 192 23.11 11.62 16.57
N ARG A 193 24.27 11.29 17.13
CA ARG A 193 25.40 10.70 16.40
C ARG A 193 25.05 9.42 15.62
N ILE A 194 24.00 8.69 16.00
CA ILE A 194 23.56 7.49 15.28
C ILE A 194 23.08 7.84 13.86
N TYR A 195 22.38 8.96 13.74
CA TYR A 195 21.72 9.38 12.50
C TYR A 195 22.60 10.26 11.60
N VAL A 196 23.59 10.92 12.20
CA VAL A 196 24.58 11.72 11.46
C VAL A 196 25.34 10.83 10.48
N SER A 197 25.63 11.37 9.29
CA SER A 197 26.35 10.66 8.25
C SER A 197 27.74 10.22 8.76
N ARG A 198 28.29 9.15 8.19
CA ARG A 198 29.65 8.72 8.56
C ARG A 198 30.74 9.69 8.11
N ARG A 199 30.48 10.47 7.05
CA ARG A 199 31.41 11.51 6.58
C ARG A 199 31.54 12.63 7.61
N ASP A 200 30.47 12.88 8.36
CA ASP A 200 30.40 13.92 9.40
C ASP A 200 30.64 13.33 10.82
N GLY A 201 31.29 12.17 10.92
CA GLY A 201 31.66 11.56 12.21
C GLY A 201 30.56 10.77 12.94
N GLY A 202 29.40 10.56 12.29
CA GLY A 202 28.28 9.77 12.80
C GLY A 202 28.32 8.27 12.46
N ARG A 203 27.18 7.59 12.62
CA ARG A 203 27.01 6.14 12.31
C ARG A 203 26.24 5.87 11.02
N GLY A 204 25.52 6.87 10.49
CA GLY A 204 24.86 6.86 9.19
C GLY A 204 23.58 6.04 9.10
N MET A 205 22.90 5.76 10.22
CA MET A 205 21.58 5.13 10.18
C MET A 205 20.51 6.16 9.80
N LYS A 206 19.56 5.81 8.94
CA LYS A 206 18.43 6.69 8.63
C LYS A 206 17.50 6.77 9.85
N GLN A 207 17.18 7.99 10.27
CA GLN A 207 16.14 8.20 11.28
C GLN A 207 14.76 7.92 10.67
N ILE A 208 13.93 7.19 11.40
CA ILE A 208 12.60 6.77 10.93
C ILE A 208 11.71 7.99 10.67
N VAL A 209 11.61 8.91 11.63
CA VAL A 209 10.79 10.13 11.53
C VAL A 209 11.23 11.03 10.38
N SER A 210 12.55 11.26 10.22
CA SER A 210 13.08 12.02 9.10
C SER A 210 12.76 11.36 7.75
N THR A 211 12.84 10.02 7.69
CA THR A 211 12.48 9.26 6.48
C THR A 211 10.98 9.37 6.17
N TYR A 212 10.12 9.33 7.19
CA TYR A 212 8.68 9.57 7.04
C TYR A 212 8.41 10.94 6.44
N ASN A 213 8.90 12.02 7.07
CA ASN A 213 8.71 13.39 6.58
C ASN A 213 9.20 13.55 5.14
N ARG A 214 10.40 13.04 4.83
CA ARG A 214 10.93 13.11 3.46
C ARG A 214 10.04 12.37 2.45
N THR A 215 9.51 11.21 2.83
CA THR A 215 8.65 10.39 1.96
C THR A 215 7.32 11.09 1.70
N ILE A 216 6.68 11.62 2.74
CA ILE A 216 5.43 12.37 2.64
C ILE A 216 5.60 13.62 1.76
N ILE A 217 6.67 14.40 1.99
CA ILE A 217 6.99 15.57 1.17
C ILE A 217 7.24 15.17 -0.29
N SER A 218 7.99 14.09 -0.52
CA SER A 218 8.27 13.59 -1.87
C SER A 218 7.01 13.15 -2.59
N LEU A 219 6.11 12.45 -1.89
CA LEU A 219 4.84 11.98 -2.43
C LEU A 219 3.91 13.16 -2.74
N ALA A 220 3.81 14.15 -1.85
CA ALA A 220 3.03 15.36 -2.09
C ALA A 220 3.57 16.17 -3.29
N LYS A 221 4.90 16.28 -3.43
CA LYS A 221 5.52 16.90 -4.62
C LYS A 221 5.21 16.14 -5.90
N TYR A 222 5.26 14.81 -5.86
CA TYR A 222 4.91 13.95 -6.99
C TYR A 222 3.46 14.17 -7.43
N ILE A 223 2.52 14.13 -6.49
CA ILE A 223 1.09 14.32 -6.74
C ILE A 223 0.83 15.72 -7.32
N LYS A 224 1.47 16.77 -6.80
CA LYS A 224 1.33 18.15 -7.31
C LYS A 224 1.90 18.36 -8.71
N LYS A 225 2.97 17.63 -9.06
CA LYS A 225 3.66 17.76 -10.35
C LYS A 225 2.93 17.02 -11.47
N ASN A 226 2.45 15.80 -11.23
CA ASN A 226 1.91 14.91 -12.26
C ASN A 226 0.39 15.04 -12.43
N LYS A 227 -0.07 16.24 -12.81
CA LYS A 227 -1.51 16.52 -13.00
C LYS A 227 -2.11 15.93 -14.28
N GLU A 228 -1.30 15.35 -15.15
CA GLU A 228 -1.78 14.76 -16.40
C GLU A 228 -2.41 13.38 -16.18
N ASP A 229 -1.94 12.65 -15.16
CA ASP A 229 -2.45 11.32 -14.85
C ASP A 229 -3.89 11.40 -14.29
N ARG A 230 -4.78 10.58 -14.85
CA ARG A 230 -6.19 10.50 -14.45
C ARG A 230 -6.36 10.19 -12.97
N PHE A 231 -5.63 9.23 -12.42
CA PHE A 231 -5.76 8.82 -11.01
C PHE A 231 -5.20 9.90 -10.09
N VAL A 232 -4.07 10.51 -10.45
CA VAL A 232 -3.46 11.58 -9.64
C VAL A 232 -4.39 12.81 -9.55
N ARG A 233 -5.11 13.16 -10.63
CA ARG A 233 -6.13 14.24 -10.59
C ARG A 233 -7.27 13.94 -9.61
N GLN A 234 -7.76 12.70 -9.61
CA GLN A 234 -8.84 12.28 -8.71
C GLN A 234 -8.38 12.30 -7.24
N ILE A 235 -7.15 11.84 -6.98
CA ILE A 235 -6.52 11.91 -5.65
C ILE A 235 -6.39 13.37 -5.20
N LEU A 236 -5.89 14.27 -6.05
CA LEU A 236 -5.77 15.70 -5.75
C LEU A 236 -7.10 16.33 -5.33
N ARG A 237 -8.18 16.00 -6.04
CA ARG A 237 -9.52 16.51 -5.71
C ARG A 237 -10.03 15.94 -4.39
N HIS A 238 -9.84 14.65 -4.17
CA HIS A 238 -10.20 13.98 -2.92
C HIS A 238 -9.47 14.59 -1.71
N GLU A 239 -8.17 14.81 -1.85
CA GLU A 239 -7.33 15.48 -0.85
C GLU A 239 -7.79 16.92 -0.56
N GLY A 240 -8.23 17.65 -1.58
CA GLY A 240 -8.75 19.02 -1.44
C GLY A 240 -10.12 19.09 -0.73
N GLN A 241 -10.97 18.09 -0.90
CA GLN A 241 -12.30 18.02 -0.27
C GLN A 241 -12.28 17.40 1.11
N ASN A 242 -11.34 16.50 1.39
CA ASN A 242 -11.17 15.96 2.74
C ASN A 242 -10.82 17.08 3.70
N THR A 243 -11.56 17.23 4.80
CA THR A 243 -11.30 18.24 5.83
C THR A 243 -10.31 17.76 6.89
N THR A 244 -10.03 16.45 6.95
CA THR A 244 -9.12 15.85 7.94
C THR A 244 -7.65 16.21 7.68
N ARG A 245 -6.83 16.32 8.74
CA ARG A 245 -5.36 16.54 8.65
C ARG A 245 -4.55 15.27 8.35
N LYS A 246 -5.22 14.16 8.02
CA LYS A 246 -4.60 12.84 7.84
C LYS A 246 -4.14 12.58 6.40
N THR A 247 -4.34 13.55 5.52
CA THR A 247 -4.10 13.38 4.09
C THR A 247 -2.65 13.72 3.74
N VAL A 248 -2.09 13.05 2.72
CA VAL A 248 -0.66 13.13 2.40
C VAL A 248 -0.24 14.57 2.08
N ILE A 249 -1.10 15.33 1.40
CA ILE A 249 -0.79 16.71 0.99
C ILE A 249 -0.80 17.67 2.19
N LYS A 250 -1.62 17.40 3.21
CA LYS A 250 -1.73 18.24 4.40
C LYS A 250 -0.69 17.92 5.46
N GLN A 251 -0.13 16.72 5.42
CA GLN A 251 0.96 16.28 6.29
C GLN A 251 2.35 16.70 5.77
N ALA A 252 2.47 16.98 4.46
CA ALA A 252 3.67 17.48 3.80
C ALA A 252 3.87 18.99 3.96
#